data_AF-A0A4R0UL43-F1
#
_entry.id   AF-A0A4R0UL43-F1
#
_cell.length_a   1.000
_cell.length_b   1.000
_cell.length_c   1.000
_cell.angle_alpha   90.00
_cell.angle_beta   90.00
_cell.angle_gamma   90.00
#
_symmetry.space_group_name_H-M   'P 1'
#
loop_
_entity.id
_entity.type
_entity.pdbx_description
1 polymer ?
#
loop_
_entity_poly.entity_id
_entity_poly.type
_entity_poly.pdbx_seq_one_letter_code
_entity_poly.pdbx_strand_id
1 'polypeptide(L)'
;MKAYSHLSAEERIRIDELRNRDGLGVRQIALRIGRDKATVSRELKRGLWFASNENDSYRPYRPKRLKTGPWTCRPFYSAMTAQRKAEQRAREPRKPRRMAYDPLLAWVMTALRKGWTPERIEGRLAVEFPDDPRMRVSLFVFN
;
A
#
# COMPACT_ATOMS: atom_id res chain seq x y z
N MET A 1 -20.67 14.42 15.56
CA MET A 1 -19.99 13.24 14.99
C MET A 1 -18.79 13.74 14.18
N LYS A 2 -17.53 13.45 14.55
CA LYS A 2 -16.36 13.92 13.79
C LYS A 2 -16.28 13.11 12.50
N ALA A 3 -16.50 13.77 11.35
CA ALA A 3 -16.30 13.16 10.05
C ALA A 3 -14.85 12.69 9.90
N TYR A 4 -14.65 11.50 9.35
CA TYR A 4 -13.33 10.98 9.09
C TYR A 4 -12.67 11.81 7.98
N SER A 5 -11.56 12.47 8.30
CA SER A 5 -10.80 13.32 7.40
C SER A 5 -9.40 12.76 7.23
N HIS A 6 -9.00 12.53 5.97
CA HIS A 6 -7.64 12.11 5.65
C HIS A 6 -6.64 13.24 5.91
N LEU A 7 -5.43 12.87 6.33
CA LEU A 7 -4.31 13.82 6.40
C LEU A 7 -3.97 14.31 4.99
N SER A 8 -3.86 15.62 4.85
CA SER A 8 -3.34 16.31 3.66
C SER A 8 -1.83 16.10 3.51
N ALA A 9 -1.29 16.41 2.33
CA ALA A 9 0.15 16.39 2.09
C ALA A 9 0.89 17.40 2.99
N GLU A 10 0.32 18.58 3.19
CA GLU A 10 0.88 19.61 4.09
C GLU A 10 0.95 19.13 5.55
N GLU A 11 -0.11 18.50 6.05
CA GLU A 11 -0.10 17.94 7.41
C GLU A 11 0.95 16.84 7.57
N ARG A 12 1.17 16.01 6.54
CA ARG A 12 2.27 15.02 6.53
C ARG A 12 3.64 15.69 6.58
N ILE A 13 3.84 16.77 5.82
CA ILE A 13 5.08 17.55 5.84
C ILE A 13 5.31 18.14 7.24
N ARG A 14 4.29 18.73 7.87
CA ARG A 14 4.40 19.24 9.24
C ARG A 14 4.72 18.13 10.26
N ILE A 15 4.10 16.95 10.14
CA ILE A 15 4.44 15.80 11.01
C ILE A 15 5.90 15.42 10.84
N ASP A 16 6.41 15.43 9.60
CA ASP A 16 7.81 15.11 9.28
C ASP A 16 8.78 16.13 9.88
N GLU A 17 8.51 17.42 9.72
CA GLU A 17 9.31 18.50 10.30
C GLU A 17 9.32 18.43 11.83
N LEU A 18 8.15 18.41 12.46
CA LEU A 18 8.03 18.38 13.92
C LEU A 18 8.66 17.13 14.54
N ARG A 19 8.65 16.00 13.84
CA ARG A 19 9.26 14.76 14.32
C ARG A 19 10.77 14.72 14.11
N ASN A 20 11.24 15.08 12.92
CA ASN A 20 12.63 14.88 12.53
C ASN A 20 13.52 16.11 12.82
N ARG A 21 12.98 17.33 12.74
CA ARG A 21 13.70 18.57 13.05
C ARG A 21 13.62 18.90 14.55
N ASP A 22 12.41 18.93 15.09
CA ASP A 22 12.17 19.38 16.46
C ASP A 22 12.18 18.23 17.49
N GLY A 23 12.23 16.98 17.03
CA GLY A 23 12.27 15.80 17.90
C GLY A 23 10.98 15.57 18.72
N LEU A 24 9.86 16.17 18.33
CA LEU A 24 8.64 16.15 19.12
C LEU A 24 7.98 14.76 19.19
N GLY A 25 7.38 14.48 20.34
CA GLY A 25 6.58 13.28 20.57
C GLY A 25 5.19 13.36 19.89
N VAL A 26 4.54 12.21 19.75
CA VAL A 26 3.23 12.07 19.06
C VAL A 26 2.17 13.02 19.60
N ARG A 27 2.08 13.18 20.92
CA ARG A 27 1.11 14.07 21.59
C ARG A 27 1.37 15.54 21.25
N GLN A 28 2.63 15.97 21.26
CA GLN A 28 3.01 17.36 20.96
C GLN A 28 2.76 17.71 19.50
N ILE A 29 3.06 16.77 18.58
CA ILE A 29 2.75 16.91 17.17
C ILE A 29 1.24 17.08 17.00
N ALA A 30 0.45 16.15 17.54
CA ALA A 30 -1.01 16.16 17.45
C ALA A 30 -1.63 17.50 17.89
N LEU A 31 -1.14 18.07 19.00
CA LEU A 31 -1.56 19.38 19.49
C LEU A 31 -1.24 20.51 18.49
N ARG A 32 -0.03 20.53 17.90
CA ARG A 32 0.41 21.57 16.96
C ARG A 32 -0.34 21.54 15.62
N ILE A 33 -0.68 20.36 15.11
CA ILE A 33 -1.47 20.22 13.86
C ILE A 33 -2.98 20.19 14.10
N GLY A 34 -3.46 20.27 15.35
CA GLY A 34 -4.89 20.24 15.66
C GLY A 34 -5.57 18.91 15.34
N ARG A 35 -4.83 17.79 15.38
CA ARG A 35 -5.34 16.45 15.08
C ARG A 35 -5.32 15.55 16.31
N ASP A 36 -6.06 14.45 16.25
CA ASP A 36 -6.02 13.46 17.32
C ASP A 36 -4.69 12.71 17.37
N LYS A 37 -4.23 12.37 18.58
CA LYS A 37 -2.99 11.61 18.81
C LYS A 37 -2.98 10.26 18.10
N ALA A 38 -4.12 9.59 17.97
CA ALA A 38 -4.21 8.31 17.28
C ALA A 38 -4.04 8.48 15.76
N THR A 39 -4.48 9.60 15.19
CA THR A 39 -4.24 9.92 13.78
C THR A 39 -2.76 10.05 13.49
N VAL A 40 -2.02 10.80 14.31
CA VAL A 40 -0.56 10.94 14.17
C VAL A 40 0.15 9.61 14.42
N SER A 41 -0.25 8.85 15.44
CA SER A 41 0.35 7.55 15.73
C SER A 41 0.20 6.56 14.57
N ARG A 42 -1.01 6.44 14.00
CA ARG A 42 -1.28 5.57 12.85
C ARG A 42 -0.52 6.02 11.62
N GLU A 43 -0.44 7.33 11.38
CA GLU A 43 0.30 7.89 10.26
C GLU A 43 1.79 7.57 10.36
N LEU A 44 2.40 7.83 11.52
CA LEU A 44 3.80 7.49 11.77
C LEU A 44 4.04 6.00 11.55
N LYS A 45 3.19 5.12 12.11
CA LYS A 45 3.30 3.66 11.94
C LYS A 45 3.22 3.23 10.47
N ARG A 46 2.37 3.87 9.67
CA ARG A 46 2.18 3.55 8.23
C ARG A 46 3.28 4.14 7.34
N GLY A 47 3.85 5.27 7.76
CA GLY A 47 4.84 6.05 7.02
C GLY A 47 6.30 5.78 7.40
N LEU A 48 6.57 4.78 8.26
CA LEU A 48 7.94 4.36 8.59
C LEU A 48 8.71 3.97 7.32
N TRP A 49 9.94 4.46 7.24
CA TRP A 49 10.89 4.29 6.15
C TRP A 49 12.28 3.99 6.72
N PHE A 50 13.01 3.07 6.10
CA PHE A 50 14.35 2.67 6.51
C PHE A 50 15.38 3.30 5.57
N ALA A 51 16.44 3.86 6.15
CA ALA A 51 17.58 4.34 5.36
C ALA A 51 18.32 3.16 4.73
N SER A 52 18.56 3.21 3.42
CA SER A 52 19.41 2.28 2.67
C SER A 52 20.59 3.02 2.05
N ASN A 53 21.72 2.34 1.87
CA ASN A 53 22.91 2.89 1.20
C ASN A 53 22.72 3.11 -0.31
N GLU A 54 21.70 2.47 -0.91
CA GLU A 54 21.40 2.59 -2.34
C GLU A 54 20.62 3.86 -2.68
N ASN A 55 19.86 4.37 -1.71
CA ASN A 55 19.02 5.54 -1.90
C ASN A 55 19.78 6.73 -1.32
N ASP A 56 20.43 7.50 -2.19
CA ASP A 56 21.03 8.81 -1.89
C ASP A 56 19.91 9.78 -1.48
N SER A 57 19.40 9.54 -0.28
CA SER A 57 18.12 10.04 0.17
C SER A 57 18.35 11.39 0.78
N TYR A 58 18.30 12.41 -0.09
CA TYR A 58 18.31 13.80 0.31
C TYR A 58 17.21 14.04 1.36
N ARG A 59 17.65 14.34 2.59
CA ARG A 59 16.80 14.83 3.66
C ARG A 59 17.22 16.26 3.97
N PRO A 60 16.33 17.26 3.83
CA PRO A 60 16.68 18.67 3.97
C PRO A 60 17.21 19.07 5.37
N TYR A 61 17.10 18.19 6.38
CA TYR A 61 17.57 18.46 7.75
C TYR A 61 18.55 17.40 8.29
N ARG A 62 19.17 16.59 7.41
CA ARG A 62 20.22 15.63 7.80
C ARG A 62 21.57 16.08 7.25
N PRO A 63 22.68 15.99 8.02
CA PRO A 63 24.01 16.21 7.46
C PRO A 63 24.30 15.20 6.34
N LYS A 64 24.93 15.70 5.26
CA LYS A 64 25.21 15.01 3.98
C LYS A 64 26.05 13.72 4.10
N ARG A 65 26.65 13.44 5.26
CA ARG A 65 27.41 12.22 5.51
C ARG A 65 26.45 11.07 5.88
N LEU A 66 25.98 10.35 4.87
CA LEU A 66 25.16 9.14 4.98
C LEU A 66 26.07 7.91 4.76
N LYS A 67 26.63 7.34 5.83
CA LYS A 67 26.89 5.90 5.84
C LYS A 67 25.77 5.26 6.64
N THR A 68 25.00 4.35 6.03
CA THR A 68 24.11 3.48 6.78
C THR A 68 24.99 2.56 7.61
N GLY A 69 25.16 2.88 8.90
CA GLY A 69 25.77 2.00 9.90
C GLY A 69 24.70 1.45 10.84
N PRO A 70 25.05 0.52 11.75
CA PRO A 70 24.13 -0.06 12.73
C PRO A 70 23.30 0.97 13.51
N TRP A 71 23.85 2.17 13.70
CA TRP A 71 23.25 3.30 14.41
C TRP A 71 22.23 4.12 13.60
N THR A 72 22.11 3.87 12.29
CA THR A 72 21.18 4.57 11.38
C THR A 72 20.04 3.70 10.87
N CYS A 73 19.99 2.42 11.29
CA CYS A 73 18.96 1.45 10.91
C CYS A 73 17.59 1.68 11.58
N ARG A 74 17.44 2.74 12.40
CA ARG A 74 16.14 3.04 13.04
C ARG A 74 15.17 3.56 11.98
N PRO A 75 13.93 3.06 11.92
CA PRO A 75 12.96 3.54 10.95
C PRO A 75 12.55 4.97 11.29
N PHE A 76 12.53 5.82 10.27
CA PHE A 76 12.15 7.22 10.36
C PHE A 76 10.83 7.47 9.66
N TYR A 77 10.14 8.52 10.05
CA TYR A 77 9.01 9.02 9.26
C TYR A 77 9.52 9.84 8.08
N SER A 78 8.80 9.77 6.95
CA SER A 78 9.02 10.62 5.77
C SER A 78 7.66 10.98 5.17
N ALA A 79 7.37 12.27 5.05
CA ALA A 79 6.13 12.76 4.47
C ALA A 79 5.91 12.24 3.04
N MET A 80 6.96 12.30 2.20
CA MET A 80 6.90 11.86 0.81
C MET A 80 6.60 10.36 0.70
N THR A 81 7.27 9.53 1.49
CA THR A 81 7.02 8.08 1.50
C THR A 81 5.62 7.77 2.02
N ALA A 82 5.17 8.48 3.07
CA ALA A 82 3.83 8.30 3.62
C ALA A 82 2.74 8.68 2.61
N GLN A 83 2.94 9.78 1.86
CA GLN A 83 2.06 10.23 0.78
C GLN A 83 2.01 9.18 -0.35
N ARG A 84 3.16 8.75 -0.86
CA ARG A 84 3.23 7.72 -1.91
C ARG A 84 2.53 6.42 -1.49
N LYS A 85 2.77 5.96 -0.25
CA LYS A 85 2.08 4.78 0.30
C LYS A 85 0.57 5.00 0.45
N ALA A 86 0.13 6.21 0.77
CA ALA A 86 -1.30 6.54 0.85
C ALA A 86 -1.96 6.50 -0.53
N GLU A 87 -1.32 7.09 -1.54
CA GLU A 87 -1.76 7.06 -2.93
C GLU A 87 -1.79 5.65 -3.50
N GLN A 88 -0.76 4.85 -3.23
CA GLN A 88 -0.72 3.45 -3.62
C GLN A 88 -1.91 2.67 -3.03
N ARG A 89 -2.17 2.80 -1.74
CA ARG A 89 -3.34 2.15 -1.10
C ARG A 89 -4.68 2.67 -1.62
N ALA A 90 -4.74 3.91 -2.07
CA ALA A 90 -5.95 4.47 -2.67
C ALA A 90 -6.19 3.90 -4.08
N ARG A 91 -5.11 3.61 -4.83
CA ARG A 91 -5.15 2.97 -6.15
C ARG A 91 -5.35 1.46 -6.07
N GLU A 92 -4.86 0.82 -5.01
CA GLU A 92 -4.94 -0.62 -4.83
C GLU A 92 -6.39 -1.07 -4.58
N PRO A 93 -6.87 -2.08 -5.32
CA PRO A 93 -8.20 -2.62 -5.10
C PRO A 93 -8.27 -3.30 -3.73
N ARG A 94 -9.32 -3.02 -2.96
CA ARG A 94 -9.55 -3.58 -1.62
C ARG A 94 -9.95 -5.06 -1.63
N LYS A 95 -10.41 -5.57 -2.77
CA LYS A 95 -10.74 -6.96 -2.98
C LYS A 95 -9.73 -7.56 -3.96
N PRO A 96 -9.30 -8.82 -3.77
CA PRO A 96 -8.49 -9.51 -4.77
C PRO A 96 -9.23 -9.44 -6.11
N ARG A 97 -8.48 -9.26 -7.19
CA ARG A 97 -9.06 -9.22 -8.53
C ARG A 97 -9.83 -10.53 -8.76
N ARG A 98 -10.98 -10.41 -9.43
CA ARG A 98 -11.64 -11.57 -10.03
C ARG A 98 -10.58 -12.31 -10.87
N MET A 99 -10.47 -13.63 -10.70
CA MET A 99 -9.45 -14.47 -11.35
C MET A 99 -7.99 -14.13 -10.95
N ALA A 100 -7.72 -13.93 -9.66
CA ALA A 100 -6.36 -13.69 -9.14
C ALA A 100 -5.42 -14.92 -9.18
N TYR A 101 -5.86 -16.07 -9.72
CA TYR A 101 -5.05 -17.27 -9.85
C TYR A 101 -4.52 -17.37 -11.29
N ASP A 102 -3.21 -17.22 -11.46
CA ASP A 102 -2.57 -17.13 -12.78
C ASP A 102 -2.85 -18.33 -13.71
N PRO A 103 -2.84 -19.60 -13.22
CA PRO A 103 -3.15 -20.75 -14.08
C PRO A 103 -4.60 -20.77 -14.59
N LEU A 104 -5.55 -20.37 -13.75
CA LEU A 104 -6.96 -20.23 -14.15
C LEU A 104 -7.09 -19.14 -15.23
N LEU A 105 -6.46 -17.99 -15.03
CA LEU A 105 -6.49 -16.88 -15.98
C LEU A 105 -5.88 -17.29 -17.33
N ALA A 106 -4.74 -17.99 -17.32
CA ALA A 106 -4.09 -18.48 -18.53
C ALA A 106 -4.97 -19.46 -19.31
N TRP A 107 -5.62 -20.40 -18.62
CA TRP A 107 -6.52 -21.36 -19.24
C TRP A 107 -7.75 -20.68 -19.84
N VAL A 108 -8.40 -19.80 -19.09
CA VAL A 108 -9.56 -19.02 -19.54
C VAL A 108 -9.22 -18.18 -20.78
N MET A 109 -8.09 -17.48 -20.76
CA MET A 109 -7.61 -16.72 -21.92
C MET A 109 -7.37 -17.61 -23.15
N THR A 110 -6.86 -18.82 -22.94
CA THR A 110 -6.64 -19.80 -24.02
C THR A 110 -7.95 -20.30 -24.60
N ALA A 111 -8.96 -20.57 -23.76
CA ALA A 111 -10.28 -21.00 -24.18
C ALA A 111 -11.04 -19.88 -24.93
N LEU A 112 -10.94 -18.62 -24.46
CA LEU A 112 -11.51 -17.46 -25.15
C LEU A 112 -10.89 -17.25 -26.53
N ARG A 113 -9.56 -17.40 -26.67
CA ARG A 113 -8.88 -17.32 -27.98
C ARG A 113 -9.32 -18.43 -28.95
N LYS A 114 -9.76 -19.57 -28.43
CA LYS A 114 -10.35 -20.67 -29.22
C LYS A 114 -11.83 -20.44 -29.56
N GLY A 115 -12.41 -19.29 -29.20
CA GLY A 115 -13.79 -18.93 -29.49
C GLY A 115 -14.82 -19.57 -28.56
N TRP A 116 -14.42 -20.03 -27.37
CA TRP A 116 -15.36 -20.64 -26.43
C TRP A 116 -16.22 -19.58 -25.74
N THR A 117 -17.51 -19.88 -25.54
CA THR A 117 -18.41 -19.02 -24.77
C THR A 117 -18.08 -19.11 -23.27
N PRO A 118 -18.31 -18.04 -22.50
CA PRO A 118 -18.09 -18.04 -21.04
C PRO A 118 -18.81 -19.19 -20.31
N GLU A 119 -20.02 -19.56 -20.74
CA GLU A 119 -20.80 -20.68 -20.20
C GLU A 119 -20.09 -22.03 -20.43
N ARG A 120 -19.50 -22.20 -21.62
CA ARG A 120 -18.73 -23.40 -21.97
C ARG A 120 -17.44 -23.49 -21.16
N ILE A 121 -16.82 -22.35 -20.85
CA ILE A 121 -15.61 -22.26 -20.03
C ILE A 121 -15.93 -22.66 -18.58
N GLU A 122 -17.00 -22.12 -17.98
CA GLU A 122 -17.46 -22.48 -16.64
C GLU A 122 -17.76 -23.99 -16.51
N GLY A 123 -18.56 -24.54 -17.43
CA GLY A 123 -18.93 -25.96 -17.40
C GLY A 123 -17.74 -26.91 -17.58
N ARG A 124 -16.70 -26.49 -18.31
CA ARG A 124 -15.50 -27.31 -18.56
C ARG A 124 -14.48 -27.25 -17.43
N LEU A 125 -14.38 -26.13 -16.72
CA LEU A 125 -13.40 -25.98 -15.64
C LEU A 125 -13.59 -27.00 -14.52
N ALA A 126 -14.84 -27.32 -14.16
CA ALA A 126 -15.14 -28.34 -13.15
C ALA A 126 -14.81 -29.77 -13.60
N VAL A 127 -14.80 -30.03 -14.92
CA VAL A 127 -14.53 -31.36 -15.50
C VAL A 127 -13.04 -31.58 -15.73
N GLU A 128 -12.33 -30.56 -16.24
CA GLU A 128 -10.90 -30.64 -16.53
C GLU A 128 -10.04 -30.52 -15.26
N PHE A 129 -10.54 -29.84 -14.23
CA PHE A 129 -9.84 -29.64 -12.95
C PHE A 129 -10.73 -30.02 -11.75
N PRO A 130 -11.06 -31.32 -11.59
CA PRO A 130 -11.92 -31.76 -10.49
C PRO A 130 -11.28 -31.53 -9.11
N ASP A 131 -9.95 -31.66 -9.02
CA ASP A 131 -9.19 -31.65 -7.78
C ASP A 131 -8.71 -30.25 -7.33
N ASP A 132 -8.83 -29.21 -8.16
CA ASP A 132 -8.44 -27.84 -7.79
C ASP A 132 -9.65 -26.89 -7.68
N PRO A 133 -10.15 -26.62 -6.45
CA PRO A 133 -11.24 -25.69 -6.23
C PRO A 133 -10.96 -24.26 -6.71
N ARG A 134 -9.68 -23.87 -6.87
CA ARG A 134 -9.28 -22.54 -7.36
C ARG A 134 -9.46 -22.38 -8.86
N MET A 135 -9.70 -23.47 -9.58
CA MET A 135 -10.03 -23.45 -11.01
C MET A 135 -11.53 -23.19 -11.26
N ARG A 136 -12.32 -22.87 -10.24
CA ARG A 136 -13.75 -22.59 -10.37
C ARG A 136 -14.00 -21.10 -10.54
N VAL A 137 -14.76 -20.73 -11.57
CA VAL A 137 -15.28 -19.36 -11.79
C VAL A 137 -16.75 -19.43 -12.17
N SER A 138 -17.54 -18.48 -11.69
CA SER A 138 -18.93 -18.34 -12.11
C SER A 138 -19.05 -17.48 -13.37
N LEU A 139 -20.09 -17.69 -14.19
CA LEU A 139 -20.40 -16.86 -15.37
C LEU A 139 -20.38 -15.35 -15.07
N PHE A 140 -20.85 -14.96 -13.89
CA PHE A 140 -20.90 -13.56 -13.42
C PHE A 140 -19.53 -12.89 -13.29
N VAL A 141 -18.44 -13.65 -13.35
CA VAL A 141 -17.07 -13.12 -13.33
C VAL A 141 -16.66 -12.55 -14.69
N PHE A 142 -17.34 -12.96 -15.78
CA PHE A 142 -17.10 -12.51 -17.16
C PHE A 142 -17.92 -11.27 -17.57
N ASN A 143 -18.87 -10.83 -16.73
CA ASN A 143 -19.65 -9.59 -16.87
C ASN A 143 -19.07 -8.45 -16.01
#